data_AF-A0A2E0SPM6-F1
#
_entry.id   AF-A0A2E0SPM6-F1
#
_cell.length_a   1.000
_cell.length_b   1.000
_cell.length_c   1.000
_cell.angle_alpha   90.00
_cell.angle_beta   90.00
_cell.angle_gamma   90.00
#
_symmetry.space_group_name_H-M   'P 1'
#
loop_
_entity.id
_entity.type
_entity.pdbx_description
1 polymer ?
#
loop_
_entity_poly.entity_id
_entity_poly.type
_entity_poly.pdbx_seq_one_letter_code
_entity_poly.pdbx_strand_id
1 'polypeptide(L)'
;MRTARKLMSMSVIAGLLVAMTVVMTSNSVEARPKYKAVITKTYKDSEEIKKAGCAVCHPPKEDGKGVNPKMRNPYGVAVGKALGEENVKEDEKIEAALEKAAAEKSAVEDKTFGDLIEDGKLPFTKAE
;
A
#
# COMPACT_ATOMS: atom_id res chain seq x y z
N MET A 1 -39.07 -69.33 -11.64
CA MET A 1 -39.67 -68.01 -12.00
C MET A 1 -38.51 -67.00 -11.98
N ARG A 2 -37.92 -66.50 -13.09
CA ARG A 2 -38.46 -65.57 -14.14
C ARG A 2 -39.41 -64.56 -13.47
N THR A 3 -39.14 -63.27 -13.31
CA THR A 3 -38.73 -62.22 -14.26
C THR A 3 -38.43 -60.93 -13.46
N ALA A 4 -37.35 -60.18 -13.74
CA ALA A 4 -37.26 -59.01 -14.64
C ALA A 4 -37.85 -57.67 -14.15
N ARG A 5 -37.09 -56.60 -14.43
CA ARG A 5 -37.44 -55.15 -14.46
C ARG A 5 -37.48 -54.47 -13.09
N LYS A 6 -36.62 -53.49 -12.81
CA LYS A 6 -36.66 -52.18 -13.46
C LYS A 6 -35.29 -51.49 -13.40
N LEU A 7 -34.70 -51.28 -14.57
CA LEU A 7 -33.75 -50.20 -14.83
C LEU A 7 -34.51 -48.86 -14.85
N MET A 8 -33.76 -47.78 -14.64
CA MET A 8 -34.07 -46.37 -14.93
C MET A 8 -34.97 -45.59 -13.96
N SER A 9 -34.34 -44.66 -13.24
CA SER A 9 -34.71 -43.24 -13.31
C SER A 9 -33.54 -42.38 -12.82
N MET A 10 -32.83 -41.74 -13.75
CA MET A 10 -32.09 -40.52 -13.48
C MET A 10 -33.11 -39.38 -13.26
N SER A 11 -33.01 -38.67 -12.12
CA SER A 11 -33.40 -37.25 -12.03
C SER A 11 -32.92 -36.64 -10.71
N VAL A 12 -31.83 -35.87 -10.83
CA VAL A 12 -31.68 -34.50 -10.32
C VAL A 12 -32.58 -34.10 -9.15
N ILE A 13 -32.01 -33.96 -7.95
CA ILE A 13 -32.34 -32.85 -7.02
C ILE A 13 -31.04 -32.39 -6.36
N ALA A 14 -30.45 -31.37 -6.97
CA ALA A 14 -29.54 -30.43 -6.33
C ALA A 14 -30.35 -29.48 -5.43
N GLY A 15 -29.75 -29.01 -4.35
CA GLY A 15 -30.31 -27.99 -3.45
C GLY A 15 -29.49 -27.94 -2.15
N LEU A 16 -28.24 -27.50 -2.20
CA LEU A 16 -27.83 -26.10 -1.98
C LEU A 16 -28.21 -25.61 -0.57
N LEU A 17 -27.31 -25.79 0.40
CA LEU A 17 -27.24 -24.99 1.63
C LEU A 17 -25.91 -25.25 2.36
N VAL A 18 -24.83 -24.61 1.87
CA VAL A 18 -23.68 -24.27 2.72
C VAL A 18 -23.34 -22.81 2.43
N ALA A 19 -24.20 -21.91 2.94
CA ALA A 19 -23.86 -20.51 3.10
C ALA A 19 -23.13 -20.37 4.45
N MET A 20 -21.85 -20.75 4.49
CA MET A 20 -21.00 -20.54 5.66
C MET A 20 -19.96 -19.46 5.32
N THR A 21 -20.43 -18.22 5.47
CA THR A 21 -19.70 -17.01 5.90
C THR A 21 -18.20 -17.01 5.64
N VAL A 22 -17.83 -16.64 4.42
CA VAL A 22 -16.51 -16.10 4.11
C VAL A 22 -16.50 -14.63 4.56
N VAL A 23 -16.25 -14.39 5.84
CA VAL A 23 -15.80 -13.06 6.29
C VAL A 23 -14.30 -13.00 5.98
N MET A 24 -13.98 -12.74 4.72
CA MET A 24 -12.63 -12.30 4.35
C MET A 24 -12.49 -10.91 4.93
N THR A 25 -11.72 -10.79 6.01
CA THR A 25 -11.18 -9.51 6.46
C THR A 25 -10.54 -8.83 5.25
N SER A 26 -11.17 -7.75 4.79
CA SER A 26 -10.72 -6.87 3.70
C SER A 26 -9.49 -6.08 4.14
N ASN A 27 -8.40 -6.78 4.42
CA ASN A 27 -7.15 -6.17 4.86
C ASN A 27 -6.41 -5.56 3.65
N SER A 28 -6.15 -4.25 3.74
CA SER A 28 -5.06 -3.52 3.07
C SER A 28 -5.15 -3.16 1.56
N VAL A 29 -6.20 -3.49 0.80
CA VAL A 29 -6.28 -3.05 -0.62
C VAL A 29 -6.68 -1.57 -0.76
N GLU A 30 -7.61 -1.09 0.05
CA GLU A 30 -8.21 0.25 -0.10
C GLU A 30 -7.31 1.39 0.42
N ALA A 31 -6.36 1.10 1.30
CA ALA A 31 -5.43 2.10 1.82
C ALA A 31 -4.38 2.53 0.77
N ARG A 32 -4.01 1.64 -0.16
CA ARG A 32 -2.93 1.88 -1.13
C ARG A 32 -3.20 3.04 -2.10
N PRO A 33 -4.39 3.15 -2.73
CA PRO A 33 -4.73 4.31 -3.55
C PRO A 33 -4.70 5.63 -2.75
N LYS A 34 -5.05 5.57 -1.46
CA LYS A 34 -5.20 6.75 -0.61
C LYS A 34 -3.87 7.42 -0.28
N TYR A 35 -2.87 6.66 0.16
CA TYR A 35 -1.52 7.21 0.41
C TYR A 35 -0.94 7.90 -0.82
N LYS A 36 -1.05 7.29 -2.00
CA LYS A 36 -0.55 7.91 -3.24
C LYS A 36 -1.25 9.25 -3.51
N ALA A 37 -2.58 9.29 -3.36
CA ALA A 37 -3.35 10.52 -3.57
C ALA A 37 -2.96 11.62 -2.58
N VAL A 38 -2.85 11.29 -1.29
CA VAL A 38 -2.46 12.25 -0.24
C VAL A 38 -1.03 12.76 -0.45
N ILE A 39 -0.07 11.87 -0.75
CA ILE A 39 1.32 12.27 -1.08
C ILE A 39 1.33 13.22 -2.28
N THR A 40 0.58 12.91 -3.34
CA THR A 40 0.51 13.75 -4.55
C THR A 40 -0.14 15.11 -4.26
N LYS A 41 -1.13 15.16 -3.37
CA LYS A 41 -1.78 16.39 -2.93
C LYS A 41 -0.84 17.24 -2.06
N THR A 42 -0.15 16.60 -1.11
CA THR A 42 0.77 17.25 -0.18
C THR A 42 1.95 17.86 -0.92
N TYR A 43 2.54 17.12 -1.86
CA TYR A 43 3.69 17.54 -2.65
C TYR A 43 3.29 17.85 -4.10
N LYS A 44 2.21 18.60 -4.27
CA LYS A 44 1.66 18.92 -5.60
C LYS A 44 2.63 19.69 -6.51
N ASP A 45 3.67 20.31 -5.95
CA ASP A 45 4.65 21.10 -6.69
C ASP A 45 5.93 20.31 -7.01
N SER A 46 6.06 19.06 -6.53
CA SER A 46 7.21 18.17 -6.80
C SER A 46 6.87 17.14 -7.87
N GLU A 47 7.39 17.32 -9.08
CA GLU A 47 7.21 16.38 -10.20
C GLU A 47 7.90 15.02 -9.93
N GLU A 48 9.03 15.05 -9.25
CA GLU A 48 9.80 13.87 -8.87
C GLU A 48 9.01 12.98 -7.91
N ILE A 49 8.33 13.57 -6.92
CA ILE A 49 7.45 12.83 -6.01
C ILE A 49 6.27 12.21 -6.77
N LYS A 50 5.62 12.97 -7.67
CA LYS A 50 4.51 12.46 -8.50
C LYS A 50 4.96 11.27 -9.35
N LYS A 51 6.13 11.38 -9.96
CA LYS A 51 6.71 10.33 -10.81
C LYS A 51 7.12 9.10 -10.00
N ALA A 52 7.69 9.29 -8.82
CA ALA A 52 8.12 8.20 -7.95
C ALA A 52 6.93 7.38 -7.42
N GLY A 53 5.80 8.03 -7.10
CA GLY A 53 4.59 7.35 -6.65
C GLY A 53 4.85 6.47 -5.42
N CYS A 54 4.68 5.16 -5.55
CA CYS A 54 4.94 4.23 -4.44
C CYS A 54 6.42 4.19 -4.01
N ALA A 55 7.35 4.58 -4.90
CA ALA A 55 8.78 4.58 -4.63
C ALA A 55 9.21 5.66 -3.63
N VAL A 56 8.35 6.65 -3.36
CA VAL A 56 8.59 7.68 -2.33
C VAL A 56 8.84 7.04 -0.97
N CYS A 57 8.10 5.96 -0.64
CA CYS A 57 8.20 5.28 0.65
C CYS A 57 8.73 3.84 0.54
N HIS A 58 8.61 3.20 -0.62
CA HIS A 58 8.97 1.79 -0.80
C HIS A 58 10.22 1.64 -1.68
N PRO A 59 11.23 0.86 -1.26
CA PRO A 59 12.41 0.62 -2.06
C PRO A 59 12.07 -0.22 -3.30
N PRO A 60 12.89 -0.16 -4.36
CA PRO A 60 12.76 -1.07 -5.50
C PRO A 60 12.86 -2.53 -5.04
N LYS A 61 12.20 -3.43 -5.77
CA LYS A 61 12.41 -4.87 -5.59
C LYS A 61 13.79 -5.28 -6.10
N GLU A 62 14.27 -6.42 -5.62
CA GLU A 62 15.54 -7.02 -6.06
C GLU A 62 15.56 -7.37 -7.55
N ASP A 63 14.40 -7.74 -8.11
CA ASP A 63 14.23 -8.03 -9.54
C ASP A 63 14.15 -6.77 -10.42
N GLY A 64 14.24 -5.58 -9.82
CA GLY A 64 14.13 -4.28 -10.50
C GLY A 64 12.72 -3.94 -11.00
N LYS A 65 11.71 -4.79 -10.76
CA LYS A 65 10.35 -4.62 -11.30
C LYS A 65 9.38 -4.07 -10.25
N GLY A 66 9.40 -2.74 -10.16
CA GLY A 66 8.55 -1.97 -9.25
C GLY A 66 9.13 -1.92 -7.83
N VAL A 67 8.26 -1.69 -6.85
CA VAL A 67 8.65 -1.49 -5.44
C VAL A 67 8.31 -2.68 -4.57
N ASN A 68 9.05 -2.87 -3.47
CA ASN A 68 8.73 -3.85 -2.45
C ASN A 68 7.76 -3.24 -1.41
N PRO A 69 6.46 -3.57 -1.45
CA PRO A 69 5.46 -2.95 -0.57
C PRO A 69 5.59 -3.39 0.90
N LYS A 70 6.38 -4.44 1.19
CA LYS A 70 6.61 -4.94 2.56
C LYS A 70 7.77 -4.24 3.24
N MET A 71 8.63 -3.55 2.48
CA MET A 71 9.76 -2.80 3.02
C MET A 71 9.48 -1.30 2.90
N ARG A 72 10.09 -0.53 3.80
CA ARG A 72 10.04 0.94 3.78
C ARG A 72 11.47 1.46 3.67
N ASN A 73 11.67 2.47 2.83
CA ASN A 73 12.91 3.24 2.84
C ASN A 73 12.95 4.14 4.10
N PRO A 74 14.05 4.85 4.39
CA PRO A 74 14.15 5.68 5.60
C PRO A 74 13.00 6.68 5.76
N TYR A 75 12.58 7.33 4.67
CA TYR A 75 11.44 8.24 4.69
C TYR A 75 10.13 7.53 5.01
N GLY A 76 9.86 6.39 4.37
CA GLY A 76 8.68 5.57 4.65
C GLY A 76 8.65 5.06 6.09
N VAL A 77 9.82 4.77 6.69
CA VAL A 77 9.93 4.41 8.12
C VAL A 77 9.55 5.60 9.00
N ALA A 78 10.04 6.80 8.70
CA ALA A 78 9.67 8.03 9.43
C ALA A 78 8.16 8.30 9.35
N VAL A 79 7.55 8.21 8.17
CA VAL A 79 6.10 8.33 7.98
C VAL A 79 5.34 7.29 8.81
N GLY A 80 5.76 6.02 8.74
CA GLY A 80 5.15 4.93 9.51
C GLY A 80 5.23 5.15 11.02
N LYS A 81 6.36 5.68 11.52
CA LYS A 81 6.55 6.04 12.92
C LYS A 81 5.65 7.20 13.33
N ALA A 82 5.51 8.22 12.47
CA ALA A 82 4.65 9.37 12.72
C ALA A 82 3.15 9.02 12.71
N LEU A 83 2.73 8.03 11.90
CA LEU A 83 1.38 7.47 11.90
C LEU A 83 1.08 6.69 13.18
N GLY A 84 2.06 5.92 13.68
CA GLY A 84 1.94 5.13 14.91
C GLY A 84 1.04 3.88 14.80
N GLU A 85 0.30 3.73 13.70
CA GLU A 85 -0.58 2.59 13.44
C GLU A 85 -0.55 2.20 11.95
N GLU A 86 -0.96 0.98 11.64
CA GLU A 86 -1.01 0.48 10.26
C GLU A 86 -2.38 0.73 9.61
N ASN A 87 -2.41 0.85 8.29
CA ASN A 87 -3.65 1.02 7.50
C ASN A 87 -4.48 2.28 7.83
N VAL A 88 -3.86 3.37 8.30
CA VAL A 88 -4.52 4.68 8.45
C VAL A 88 -5.16 5.10 7.12
N LYS A 89 -6.42 5.56 7.18
CA LYS A 89 -7.22 5.99 6.03
C LYS A 89 -7.61 7.47 6.12
N GLU A 90 -7.25 8.18 7.16
CA GLU A 90 -7.66 9.55 7.43
C GLU A 90 -6.65 10.50 6.77
N ASP A 91 -7.09 11.28 5.79
CA ASP A 91 -6.19 12.12 4.98
C ASP A 91 -5.38 13.07 5.87
N GLU A 92 -6.03 13.73 6.84
CA GLU A 92 -5.38 14.65 7.78
C GLU A 92 -4.29 13.96 8.62
N LYS A 93 -4.51 12.71 9.05
CA LYS A 93 -3.48 11.95 9.78
C LYS A 93 -2.30 11.61 8.88
N ILE A 94 -2.58 11.26 7.62
CA ILE A 94 -1.54 10.94 6.63
C ILE A 94 -0.74 12.21 6.28
N GLU A 95 -1.40 13.33 6.03
CA GLU A 95 -0.78 14.64 5.77
C GLU A 95 0.10 15.06 6.95
N ALA A 96 -0.42 15.01 8.18
CA ALA A 96 0.36 15.34 9.37
C ALA A 96 1.57 14.41 9.57
N ALA A 97 1.46 13.12 9.21
CA ALA A 97 2.58 12.19 9.29
C ALA A 97 3.63 12.46 8.21
N LEU A 98 3.22 12.88 7.00
CA LEU A 98 4.13 13.29 5.93
C LEU A 98 4.88 14.56 6.32
N GLU A 99 4.21 15.56 6.89
CA GLU A 99 4.85 16.80 7.37
C GLU A 99 5.84 16.53 8.51
N LYS A 100 5.47 15.70 9.49
CA LYS A 100 6.37 15.29 10.57
C LYS A 100 7.58 14.54 10.04
N ALA A 101 7.38 13.62 9.10
CA ALA A 101 8.47 12.90 8.47
C ALA A 101 9.36 13.86 7.67
N ALA A 102 8.80 14.82 6.92
CA ALA A 102 9.57 15.80 6.17
C ALA A 102 10.53 16.60 7.07
N ALA A 103 10.15 16.88 8.32
CA ALA A 103 11.02 17.56 9.29
C ALA A 103 12.15 16.69 9.88
N GLU A 104 12.17 15.37 9.64
CA GLU A 104 13.25 14.50 10.12
C GLU A 104 14.50 14.61 9.23
N LYS A 105 15.66 14.29 9.82
CA LYS A 105 16.95 14.29 9.12
C LYS A 105 16.98 13.28 7.99
N SER A 106 17.57 13.70 6.87
CA SER A 106 17.85 12.82 5.74
C SER A 106 19.23 12.15 5.85
N ALA A 107 19.58 11.38 4.82
CA ALA A 107 20.93 10.82 4.68
C ALA A 107 21.96 11.83 4.13
N VAL A 108 21.51 13.02 3.71
CA VAL A 108 22.39 14.12 3.29
C VAL A 108 22.67 15.00 4.50
N GLU A 109 23.95 15.31 4.73
CA GLU A 109 24.39 16.13 5.87
C GLU A 109 23.66 17.49 5.88
N ASP A 110 23.25 17.90 7.07
CA ASP A 110 22.50 19.15 7.34
C ASP A 110 21.21 19.35 6.54
N LYS A 111 20.65 18.29 5.94
CA LYS A 111 19.36 18.33 5.24
C LYS A 111 18.33 17.41 5.87
N THR A 112 17.11 17.91 5.97
CA THR A 112 15.91 17.14 6.27
C THR A 112 15.38 16.45 5.02
N PHE A 113 14.41 15.55 5.22
CA PHE A 113 13.66 14.98 4.10
C PHE A 113 12.89 16.04 3.31
N GLY A 114 12.37 17.06 3.99
CA GLY A 114 11.68 18.21 3.40
C GLY A 114 12.60 19.02 2.51
N ASP A 115 13.81 19.33 2.97
CA ASP A 115 14.80 20.09 2.18
C ASP A 115 15.11 19.38 0.85
N LEU A 116 15.20 18.04 0.87
CA LEU A 116 15.38 17.27 -0.37
C LEU A 116 14.18 17.36 -1.30
N ILE A 117 12.95 17.34 -0.76
CA ILE A 117 11.72 17.45 -1.56
C ILE A 117 11.62 18.84 -2.20
N GLU A 118 11.95 19.89 -1.45
CA GLU A 118 11.98 21.28 -1.93
C GLU A 118 13.04 21.47 -3.01
N ASP A 119 14.19 20.79 -2.90
CA ASP A 119 15.24 20.73 -3.92
C ASP A 119 14.84 19.92 -5.18
N GLY A 120 13.61 19.40 -5.25
CA GLY A 120 13.15 18.55 -6.35
C GLY A 120 13.76 17.15 -6.32
N LYS A 121 14.34 16.71 -5.20
CA LYS A 121 14.90 15.37 -5.01
C LYS A 121 13.92 14.47 -4.26
N LEU A 122 14.18 13.17 -4.29
CA LEU A 122 13.43 12.22 -3.47
C LEU A 122 13.93 12.27 -2.01
N PRO A 123 13.07 12.10 -1.00
CA PRO A 123 13.46 12.23 0.40
C PRO A 123 14.46 11.14 0.83
N PHE A 124 14.50 9.99 0.16
CA PHE A 124 15.48 8.94 0.45
C PHE A 124 16.78 9.05 -0.35
N THR A 125 17.02 10.19 -1.03
CA THR A 125 18.26 10.42 -1.77
C THR A 125 19.46 10.35 -0.81
N LYS A 126 20.49 9.62 -1.21
CA LYS A 126 21.73 9.50 -0.43
C LYS A 126 22.65 10.68 -0.72
N ALA A 127 23.56 10.98 0.20
CA ALA A 127 24.71 11.83 -0.11
C ALA A 127 25.48 11.21 -1.29
N GLU A 128 25.76 12.04 -2.30
CA GLU A 128 26.59 11.67 -3.46
C GLU A 128 28.07 11.62 -3.08
#